data_AF-A0A7R9G612-F1
#
_entry.id   AF-A0A7R9G612-F1
#
_cell.length_a   1.000
_cell.length_b   1.000
_cell.length_c   1.000
_cell.angle_alpha   90.00
_cell.angle_beta   90.00
_cell.angle_gamma   90.00
#
_symmetry.space_group_name_H-M   'P 1'
#
loop_
_entity.id
_entity.type
_entity.pdbx_description
1 polymer ?
#
loop_
_entity_poly.entity_id
_entity_poly.type
_entity_poly.pdbx_seq_one_letter_code
_entity_poly.pdbx_strand_id
1 'polypeptide(L)'
;MKAKIGIFYLVFYGVLAALFAICMWVFFQTLDPRIPKWQLDSSIIGTSPGLGFRPMPPEENVESTLIWYKATDEQNYRHWTQSLETFLEVYRKPGLTPGRGQNIYNCDYDKPPGRGQVCNVDVKNWVPCTQENKFNYHKSAPCVFVKLNKIYNWIPEFYNDTDRLPDKMPADLKQYIHELKMNNQTAMLNTVWVSCEGENPADKENLGGIKYYPTRGFPGYFYPYENSEGYLSPIIAINFERPT
;
A
#
# COMPACT_ATOMS: atom_id res chain seq x y z
N MET A 1 -52.18 29.75 -9.28
CA MET A 1 -52.02 28.28 -9.43
C MET A 1 -50.58 27.81 -9.17
N LYS A 2 -49.56 28.47 -9.74
CA LYS A 2 -48.13 28.13 -9.55
C LYS A 2 -47.60 28.19 -8.10
N ALA A 3 -48.01 29.19 -7.30
CA ALA A 3 -47.54 29.34 -5.91
C ALA A 3 -48.02 28.22 -4.96
N LYS A 4 -49.25 27.73 -5.14
CA LYS A 4 -49.81 26.64 -4.32
C LYS A 4 -49.06 25.32 -4.56
N ILE A 5 -48.66 25.08 -5.81
CA ILE A 5 -47.87 23.92 -6.20
C ILE A 5 -46.45 24.02 -5.60
N GLY A 6 -45.83 25.20 -5.64
CA GLY A 6 -44.51 25.42 -5.03
C GLY A 6 -44.49 25.21 -3.51
N ILE A 7 -45.47 25.76 -2.79
CA ILE A 7 -45.59 25.56 -1.33
C ILE A 7 -45.81 24.07 -1.00
N PHE A 8 -46.66 23.38 -1.77
CA PHE A 8 -46.89 21.95 -1.59
C PHE A 8 -45.58 21.15 -1.71
N TYR A 9 -44.80 21.34 -2.77
CA TYR A 9 -43.54 20.63 -2.94
C TYR A 9 -42.51 21.00 -1.88
N LEU A 10 -42.46 22.26 -1.43
CA LEU A 10 -41.56 22.67 -0.35
C LEU A 10 -41.87 21.91 0.94
N VAL A 11 -43.14 21.86 1.36
CA VAL A 11 -43.56 21.13 2.56
C VAL A 11 -43.35 19.63 2.39
N PHE A 12 -43.75 19.06 1.25
CA PHE A 12 -43.63 17.63 0.97
C PHE A 12 -42.17 17.16 1.01
N TYR A 13 -41.27 17.85 0.30
CA TYR A 13 -39.85 17.50 0.32
C TYR A 13 -39.19 17.83 1.66
N GLY A 14 -39.68 18.84 2.40
CA GLY A 14 -39.24 19.11 3.76
C GLY A 14 -39.52 17.94 4.71
N VAL A 15 -40.73 17.39 4.68
CA VAL A 15 -41.10 16.21 5.48
C VAL A 15 -40.33 14.97 5.03
N LEU A 16 -40.18 14.75 3.72
CA LEU A 16 -39.43 13.61 3.18
C LEU A 16 -37.95 13.67 3.59
N ALA A 17 -37.32 14.83 3.52
CA ALA A 17 -35.94 15.05 3.96
C ALA A 17 -35.78 14.81 5.47
N ALA A 18 -36.76 15.25 6.29
CA ALA A 18 -36.75 15.00 7.73
C ALA A 18 -36.86 13.50 8.05
N LEU A 19 -37.76 12.76 7.36
CA LEU A 19 -37.87 11.31 7.51
C LEU A 19 -36.56 10.61 7.14
N PHE A 20 -35.95 10.97 6.00
CA PHE A 20 -34.66 10.43 5.59
C PHE A 20 -33.56 10.72 6.61
N ALA A 21 -33.49 11.94 7.15
CA ALA A 21 -32.52 12.33 8.16
C ALA A 21 -32.68 11.53 9.46
N ILE A 22 -33.92 11.29 9.91
CA ILE A 22 -34.20 10.45 11.09
C ILE A 22 -33.75 9.00 10.84
N CYS A 23 -34.10 8.42 9.68
CA CYS A 23 -33.68 7.08 9.31
C CYS A 23 -32.15 6.96 9.25
N MET A 24 -31.45 7.94 8.66
CA MET A 24 -29.99 7.97 8.62
C MET A 24 -29.39 8.12 10.02
N TRP A 25 -29.97 8.95 10.88
CA TRP A 25 -29.52 9.11 12.26
C TRP A 25 -29.60 7.81 13.04
N VAL A 26 -30.75 7.11 12.98
CA VAL A 26 -30.91 5.79 13.61
C VAL A 26 -29.92 4.79 13.05
N PHE A 27 -29.70 4.77 11.73
CA PHE A 27 -28.73 3.89 11.10
C PHE A 27 -27.31 4.12 11.64
N PHE A 28 -26.86 5.38 11.77
CA PHE A 28 -25.54 5.70 12.33
C PHE A 28 -25.36 5.27 13.79
N GLN A 29 -26.44 5.21 14.59
CA GLN A 29 -26.36 4.65 15.95
C GLN A 29 -26.07 3.13 15.97
N THR A 30 -26.29 2.43 14.85
CA THR A 30 -26.01 0.99 14.73
C THR A 30 -24.60 0.66 14.24
N LEU A 31 -23.78 1.68 13.97
CA LEU A 31 -22.43 1.55 13.43
C LEU A 31 -21.39 1.93 14.48
N ASP A 32 -20.33 1.16 14.54
CA ASP A 32 -19.14 1.51 15.32
C ASP A 32 -18.25 2.45 14.48
N PRO A 33 -17.80 3.61 15.00
CA PRO A 33 -16.94 4.53 14.27
C PRO A 33 -15.50 4.03 14.05
N ARG A 34 -15.07 3.00 14.77
CA ARG A 34 -13.69 2.47 14.73
C ARG A 34 -13.52 1.25 13.84
N ILE A 35 -14.58 0.45 13.67
CA ILE A 35 -14.51 -0.83 12.96
C ILE A 35 -15.62 -0.95 11.92
N PRO A 36 -15.34 -1.50 10.72
CA PRO A 36 -16.38 -1.76 9.74
C PRO A 36 -17.28 -2.91 10.21
N LYS A 37 -18.59 -2.75 10.02
CA LYS A 37 -19.61 -3.75 10.41
C LYS A 37 -19.48 -5.06 9.64
N TRP A 38 -19.22 -4.97 8.34
CA TRP A 38 -18.98 -6.12 7.47
C TRP A 38 -17.48 -6.20 7.17
N GLN A 39 -16.89 -7.36 7.39
CA GLN A 39 -15.44 -7.58 7.31
C GLN A 39 -15.13 -8.78 6.42
N LEU A 40 -13.98 -8.74 5.74
CA LEU A 40 -13.47 -9.86 4.93
C LEU A 40 -14.52 -10.37 3.94
N ASP A 41 -14.81 -11.67 3.93
CA ASP A 41 -15.76 -12.31 3.00
C ASP A 41 -17.21 -11.81 3.14
N SER A 42 -17.58 -11.25 4.29
CA SER A 42 -18.89 -10.61 4.47
C SER A 42 -18.96 -9.20 3.87
N SER A 43 -17.82 -8.64 3.49
CA SER A 43 -17.70 -7.33 2.86
C SER A 43 -17.53 -7.44 1.34
N ILE A 44 -17.82 -6.36 0.62
CA ILE A 44 -17.60 -6.28 -0.84
C ILE A 44 -16.10 -6.35 -1.19
N ILE A 45 -15.21 -6.00 -0.25
CA ILE A 45 -13.76 -5.97 -0.45
C ILE A 45 -13.18 -7.40 -0.45
N GLY A 46 -13.77 -8.31 0.32
CA GLY A 46 -13.29 -9.69 0.48
C GLY A 46 -11.98 -9.80 1.26
N THR A 47 -11.24 -10.87 0.98
CA THR A 47 -9.98 -11.27 1.63
C THR A 47 -8.73 -11.01 0.77
N SER A 48 -8.89 -10.32 -0.36
CA SER A 48 -7.82 -10.08 -1.33
C SER A 48 -7.46 -8.59 -1.39
N PRO A 49 -6.40 -8.13 -0.69
CA PRO A 49 -5.98 -6.74 -0.76
C PRO A 49 -5.44 -6.38 -2.13
N GLY A 50 -5.86 -5.22 -2.64
CA GLY A 50 -5.27 -4.62 -3.84
C GLY A 50 -3.83 -4.15 -3.59
N LEU A 51 -3.00 -4.22 -4.63
CA LEU A 51 -1.63 -3.69 -4.64
C LEU A 51 -1.63 -2.35 -5.37
N GLY A 52 -1.24 -1.28 -4.68
CA GLY A 52 -1.05 0.05 -5.25
C GLY A 52 0.43 0.39 -5.43
N PHE A 53 0.73 1.24 -6.41
CA PHE A 53 2.09 1.75 -6.64
C PHE A 53 2.17 3.29 -6.53
N ARG A 54 3.39 3.78 -6.34
CA ARG A 54 3.76 5.20 -6.27
C ARG A 54 5.11 5.38 -6.98
N PRO A 55 5.32 6.49 -7.72
CA PRO A 55 4.42 7.63 -7.86
C PRO A 55 3.25 7.36 -8.82
N MET A 56 2.14 8.09 -8.66
CA MET A 56 1.04 8.09 -9.63
C MET A 56 1.31 9.12 -10.74
N PRO A 57 0.81 8.89 -11.96
CA PRO A 57 0.86 9.90 -13.03
C PRO A 57 0.14 11.22 -12.69
N PRO A 58 0.44 12.30 -13.42
CA PRO A 58 -0.22 13.59 -13.27
C PRO A 58 -1.74 13.51 -13.49
N GLU A 59 -2.47 14.50 -12.97
CA GLU A 59 -3.93 14.56 -13.07
C GLU A 59 -4.47 14.53 -14.51
N GLU A 60 -3.68 15.02 -15.47
CA GLU A 60 -4.00 15.00 -16.89
C GLU A 60 -4.09 13.57 -17.46
N ASN A 61 -3.42 12.60 -16.82
CA ASN A 61 -3.30 11.21 -17.28
C ASN A 61 -3.53 10.21 -16.14
N VAL A 62 -4.47 10.47 -15.23
CA VAL A 62 -4.74 9.61 -14.04
C VAL A 62 -5.09 8.16 -14.38
N GLU A 63 -5.63 7.91 -15.56
CA GLU A 63 -6.00 6.55 -16.02
C GLU A 63 -4.78 5.75 -16.51
N SER A 64 -3.67 6.43 -16.77
CA SER A 64 -2.44 5.80 -17.19
C SER A 64 -1.70 5.20 -16.00
N THR A 65 -0.95 4.13 -16.24
CA THR A 65 0.04 3.56 -15.32
C THR A 65 1.48 3.86 -15.75
N LEU A 66 1.64 4.62 -16.84
CA LEU A 66 2.92 4.88 -17.47
C LEU A 66 3.74 5.91 -16.69
N ILE A 67 4.96 5.52 -16.29
CA ILE A 67 5.99 6.43 -15.80
C ILE A 67 6.93 6.70 -16.96
N TRP A 68 6.83 7.90 -17.54
CA TRP A 68 7.70 8.34 -18.63
C TRP A 68 8.45 9.60 -18.21
N TYR A 69 9.76 9.58 -18.40
CA TYR A 69 10.59 10.74 -18.11
C TYR A 69 11.94 10.70 -18.84
N LYS A 70 12.61 11.86 -18.90
CA LYS A 70 13.96 12.02 -19.42
C LYS A 70 14.93 12.24 -18.26
N ALA A 71 15.80 11.27 -18.00
CA ALA A 71 16.75 11.33 -16.88
C ALA A 71 17.73 12.52 -16.93
N THR A 72 18.04 13.02 -18.14
CA THR A 72 18.94 14.16 -18.33
C THR A 72 18.31 15.50 -17.94
N ASP A 73 16.98 15.57 -17.83
CA ASP A 73 16.25 16.80 -17.55
C ASP A 73 15.56 16.69 -16.18
N GLU A 74 16.08 17.44 -15.22
CA GLU A 74 15.54 17.48 -13.86
C GLU A 74 14.10 17.97 -13.79
N GLN A 75 13.70 18.94 -14.62
CA GLN A 75 12.33 19.42 -14.59
C GLN A 75 11.35 18.35 -15.08
N ASN A 76 11.80 17.48 -15.97
CA ASN A 76 10.98 16.43 -16.53
C ASN A 76 10.64 15.33 -15.51
N TYR A 77 11.61 14.90 -14.67
CA TYR A 77 11.33 13.91 -13.62
C TYR A 77 10.94 14.51 -12.26
N ARG A 78 10.95 15.83 -12.13
CA ARG A 78 10.63 16.54 -10.89
C ARG A 78 9.28 16.14 -10.32
N HIS A 79 8.25 16.07 -11.16
CA HIS A 79 6.90 15.65 -10.75
C HIS A 79 6.92 14.29 -10.01
N TRP A 80 7.60 13.29 -10.59
CA TRP A 80 7.71 11.95 -10.01
C TRP A 80 8.42 11.97 -8.66
N THR A 81 9.55 12.67 -8.58
CA THR A 81 10.33 12.78 -7.34
C THR A 81 9.59 13.53 -6.23
N GLN A 82 8.85 14.60 -6.57
CA GLN A 82 8.05 15.34 -5.60
C GLN A 82 6.85 14.52 -5.10
N SER A 83 6.18 13.79 -6.00
CA SER A 83 5.11 12.86 -5.63
C SER A 83 5.60 11.80 -4.63
N LEU A 84 6.80 11.25 -4.84
CA LEU A 84 7.44 10.31 -3.92
C LEU A 84 7.86 10.96 -2.59
N GLU A 85 8.40 12.18 -2.62
CA GLU A 85 8.75 12.93 -1.42
C GLU A 85 7.52 13.16 -0.53
N THR A 86 6.42 13.66 -1.12
CA THR A 86 5.16 13.87 -0.40
C THR A 86 4.60 12.55 0.14
N PHE A 87 4.66 11.48 -0.65
CA PHE A 87 4.21 10.16 -0.21
C PHE A 87 5.01 9.62 0.99
N LEU A 88 6.33 9.82 0.99
CA LEU A 88 7.23 9.32 2.03
C LEU A 88 7.33 10.22 3.26
N GLU A 89 6.79 11.45 3.20
CA GLU A 89 6.89 12.41 4.30
C GLU A 89 6.36 11.84 5.61
N VAL A 90 5.19 11.19 5.55
CA VAL A 90 4.58 10.53 6.72
C VAL A 90 5.45 9.41 7.27
N TYR A 91 6.26 8.73 6.47
CA TYR A 91 7.15 7.65 6.92
C TYR A 91 8.42 8.21 7.58
N ARG A 92 8.93 9.35 7.12
CA ARG A 92 10.18 9.97 7.60
C ARG A 92 10.03 10.78 8.89
N LYS A 93 8.92 11.50 9.04
CA LYS A 93 8.71 12.45 10.14
C LYS A 93 7.71 11.87 11.16
N PRO A 94 8.17 11.21 12.25
CA PRO A 94 7.27 10.75 13.31
C PRO A 94 6.60 11.98 13.94
N GLY A 95 5.26 12.01 13.95
CA GLY A 95 4.45 13.12 14.49
C GLY A 95 3.45 13.72 13.50
N LEU A 96 3.58 13.48 12.19
CA LEU A 96 2.55 13.88 11.21
C LEU A 96 1.28 13.04 11.28
N THR A 97 1.41 11.80 11.77
CA THR A 97 0.27 10.91 12.01
C THR A 97 -0.08 10.93 13.51
N PRO A 98 -1.33 11.23 13.90
CA PRO A 98 -1.77 11.17 15.29
C PRO A 98 -1.43 9.83 15.94
N GLY A 99 -0.96 9.87 17.20
CA GLY A 99 -0.59 8.68 17.98
C GLY A 99 0.76 8.03 17.61
N ARG A 100 1.35 8.37 16.46
CA ARG A 100 2.56 7.69 15.99
C ARG A 100 3.78 7.88 16.89
N GLY A 101 4.04 9.09 17.38
CA GLY A 101 5.23 9.36 18.20
C GLY A 101 5.32 8.52 19.50
N GLN A 102 4.18 8.06 20.02
CA GLN A 102 4.09 7.35 21.31
C GLN A 102 3.92 5.83 21.15
N ASN A 103 3.36 5.38 20.02
CA ASN A 103 2.96 3.98 19.83
C ASN A 103 3.87 3.20 18.86
N ILE A 104 4.95 3.79 18.34
CA ILE A 104 5.88 3.07 17.45
C ILE A 104 6.65 1.98 18.20
N TYR A 105 6.73 0.80 17.59
CA TYR A 105 7.58 -0.32 18.01
C TYR A 105 8.44 -0.82 16.85
N ASN A 106 9.69 -1.20 17.12
CA ASN A 106 10.55 -1.82 16.10
C ASN A 106 10.25 -3.32 16.05
N CYS A 107 9.34 -3.68 15.15
CA CYS A 107 8.90 -5.06 14.96
C CYS A 107 9.93 -5.89 14.21
N ASP A 108 9.91 -7.19 14.50
CA ASP A 108 10.63 -8.23 13.78
C ASP A 108 9.77 -9.50 13.76
N TYR A 109 10.14 -10.52 12.98
CA TYR A 109 9.38 -11.78 12.90
C TYR A 109 9.24 -12.48 14.25
N ASP A 110 10.26 -12.38 15.11
CA ASP A 110 10.24 -12.93 16.47
C ASP A 110 9.69 -11.95 17.52
N LYS A 111 9.44 -10.70 17.12
CA LYS A 111 9.04 -9.59 18.01
C LYS A 111 7.87 -8.81 17.40
N PRO A 112 6.65 -9.38 17.44
CA PRO A 112 5.46 -8.66 17.01
C PRO A 112 5.16 -7.47 17.94
N PRO A 113 4.39 -6.46 17.46
CA PRO A 113 4.02 -5.32 18.29
C PRO A 113 3.12 -5.74 19.45
N GLY A 114 3.28 -5.09 20.61
CA GLY A 114 2.36 -5.25 21.74
C GLY A 114 0.99 -4.60 21.47
N ARG A 115 0.04 -4.82 22.38
CA ARG A 115 -1.31 -4.23 22.27
C ARG A 115 -1.23 -2.70 22.22
N GLY A 116 -1.82 -2.10 21.20
CA GLY A 116 -1.83 -0.64 20.99
C GLY A 116 -0.54 -0.07 20.40
N GLN A 117 0.47 -0.91 20.13
CA GLN A 117 1.68 -0.50 19.42
C GLN A 117 1.56 -0.79 17.93
N VAL A 118 2.29 -0.03 17.12
CA VAL A 118 2.33 -0.15 15.67
C VAL A 118 3.76 -0.26 15.18
N CYS A 119 3.99 -1.09 14.16
CA CYS A 119 5.32 -1.32 13.65
C CYS A 119 5.89 -0.09 12.94
N ASN A 120 7.16 0.21 13.23
CA ASN A 120 7.90 1.23 12.51
C ASN A 120 8.22 0.77 11.08
N VAL A 121 8.08 1.67 10.12
CA VAL A 121 8.55 1.48 8.75
C VAL A 121 9.67 2.50 8.53
N ASP A 122 10.92 2.03 8.60
CA ASP A 122 12.10 2.88 8.41
C ASP A 122 12.57 2.84 6.94
N VAL A 123 12.48 4.00 6.29
CA VAL A 123 12.82 4.21 4.87
C VAL A 123 14.20 4.85 4.68
N LYS A 124 14.91 5.20 5.76
CA LYS A 124 16.14 6.02 5.68
C LYS A 124 17.28 5.35 4.94
N ASN A 125 17.39 4.03 5.05
CA ASN A 125 18.54 3.26 4.55
C ASN A 125 18.28 2.60 3.19
N TRP A 126 17.23 2.98 2.46
CA TRP A 126 16.86 2.36 1.18
C TRP A 126 17.63 2.99 0.03
N VAL A 127 18.96 2.98 0.08
CA VAL A 127 19.81 3.49 -1.00
C VAL A 127 19.76 2.49 -2.17
N PRO A 128 19.45 2.91 -3.42
CA PRO A 128 19.44 4.29 -3.94
C PRO A 128 18.07 5.00 -3.97
N CYS A 129 17.02 4.38 -3.44
CA CYS A 129 15.64 4.86 -3.37
C CYS A 129 15.37 5.89 -2.26
N THR A 130 16.31 6.80 -2.03
CA THR A 130 16.16 7.88 -1.04
C THR A 130 15.88 9.21 -1.75
N GLN A 131 15.29 10.15 -1.01
CA GLN A 131 15.00 11.49 -1.51
C GLN A 131 16.28 12.24 -1.89
N GLU A 132 17.34 12.07 -1.10
CA GLU A 132 18.64 12.71 -1.31
C GLU A 132 19.26 12.30 -2.65
N ASN A 133 18.97 11.08 -3.12
CA ASN A 133 19.39 10.56 -4.41
C ASN A 133 18.31 10.71 -5.51
N LYS A 134 17.28 11.53 -5.28
CA LYS A 134 16.13 11.74 -6.19
C LYS A 134 15.50 10.44 -6.66
N PHE A 135 15.41 9.45 -5.77
CA PHE A 135 14.88 8.11 -6.07
C PHE A 135 15.52 7.45 -7.30
N ASN A 136 16.78 7.82 -7.59
CA ASN A 136 17.60 7.32 -8.69
C ASN A 136 17.05 7.62 -10.11
N TYR A 137 16.05 8.49 -10.25
CA TYR A 137 15.49 8.91 -11.54
C TYR A 137 16.56 9.51 -12.47
N HIS A 138 17.46 10.32 -11.93
CA HIS A 138 18.55 10.96 -12.70
C HIS A 138 19.54 9.99 -13.37
N LYS A 139 19.52 8.69 -13.03
CA LYS A 139 20.37 7.65 -13.64
C LYS A 139 19.61 6.72 -14.59
N SER A 140 18.40 7.09 -15.02
CA SER A 140 17.50 6.22 -15.79
C SER A 140 17.23 4.89 -15.07
N ALA A 141 17.20 4.91 -13.74
CA ALA A 141 17.07 3.72 -12.91
C ALA A 141 16.09 4.00 -11.77
N PRO A 142 14.80 4.21 -12.07
CA PRO A 142 13.84 4.79 -11.13
C PRO A 142 13.45 3.78 -10.03
N CYS A 143 13.17 4.32 -8.84
CA CYS A 143 12.52 3.56 -7.78
C CYS A 143 11.01 3.78 -7.77
N VAL A 144 10.26 2.69 -7.74
CA VAL A 144 8.80 2.64 -7.58
C VAL A 144 8.48 2.02 -6.23
N PHE A 145 7.54 2.60 -5.50
CA PHE A 145 7.11 2.08 -4.21
C PHE A 145 5.79 1.35 -4.38
N VAL A 146 5.66 0.17 -3.78
CA VAL A 146 4.39 -0.56 -3.76
C VAL A 146 3.92 -0.79 -2.33
N LYS A 147 2.60 -0.86 -2.20
CA LYS A 147 1.89 -0.92 -0.91
C LYS A 147 0.58 -1.68 -1.08
N LEU A 148 0.23 -2.48 -0.08
CA LEU A 148 -1.07 -3.14 -0.01
C LEU A 148 -2.16 -2.22 0.57
N ASN A 149 -3.38 -2.37 0.04
CA ASN A 149 -4.56 -1.73 0.58
C ASN A 149 -4.84 -2.23 2.00
N LYS A 150 -5.26 -1.32 2.89
CA LYS A 150 -5.59 -1.65 4.27
C LYS A 150 -6.96 -2.32 4.33
N ILE A 151 -6.99 -3.59 4.73
CA ILE A 151 -8.23 -4.31 5.05
C ILE A 151 -8.24 -4.54 6.57
N TYR A 152 -9.34 -4.14 7.23
CA TYR A 152 -9.49 -4.31 8.67
C TYR A 152 -9.49 -5.80 9.04
N ASN A 153 -8.71 -6.17 10.05
CA ASN A 153 -8.56 -7.54 10.57
C ASN A 153 -8.14 -8.59 9.51
N TRP A 154 -7.52 -8.16 8.42
CA TRP A 154 -6.98 -9.08 7.42
C TRP A 154 -5.63 -9.63 7.86
N ILE A 155 -5.51 -10.96 7.83
CA ILE A 155 -4.30 -11.70 8.13
C ILE A 155 -3.90 -12.46 6.85
N PRO A 156 -2.67 -12.26 6.33
CA PRO A 156 -2.23 -12.98 5.16
C PRO A 156 -2.07 -14.48 5.44
N GLU A 157 -2.41 -15.29 4.44
CA GLU A 157 -2.06 -16.71 4.42
C GLU A 157 -0.68 -16.88 3.78
N PHE A 158 0.28 -17.42 4.53
CA PHE A 158 1.66 -17.57 4.09
C PHE A 158 1.95 -18.96 3.52
N TYR A 159 2.97 -19.05 2.68
CA TYR A 159 3.45 -20.32 2.11
C TYR A 159 4.41 -21.01 3.10
N ASN A 160 3.85 -21.83 3.99
CA ASN A 160 4.64 -22.59 4.97
C ASN A 160 5.35 -23.80 4.34
N ASP A 161 4.77 -24.38 3.29
CA ASP A 161 5.34 -25.51 2.56
C ASP A 161 6.05 -25.03 1.29
N THR A 162 7.39 -25.01 1.36
CA THR A 162 8.22 -24.64 0.21
C THR A 162 8.13 -25.65 -0.93
N ASP A 163 7.72 -26.88 -0.67
CA ASP A 163 7.70 -27.94 -1.67
C ASP A 163 6.40 -27.90 -2.49
N ARG A 164 5.42 -27.13 -2.03
CA ARG A 164 4.10 -26.92 -2.67
C ARG A 164 3.83 -25.45 -2.98
N LEU A 165 4.78 -24.78 -3.63
CA LEU A 165 4.59 -23.41 -4.11
C LEU A 165 3.77 -23.39 -5.42
N PRO A 166 2.86 -22.41 -5.60
CA PRO A 166 1.99 -22.32 -6.77
C PRO A 166 2.74 -22.36 -8.11
N ASP A 167 2.17 -23.01 -9.13
CA ASP A 167 2.80 -23.11 -10.46
C ASP A 167 3.05 -21.75 -11.12
N LYS A 168 2.14 -20.80 -10.91
CA LYS A 168 2.24 -19.43 -11.42
C LYS A 168 3.32 -18.57 -10.73
N MET A 169 3.88 -19.02 -9.61
CA MET A 169 4.92 -18.28 -8.92
C MET A 169 6.24 -18.35 -9.73
N PRO A 170 6.92 -17.22 -9.99
CA PRO A 170 8.18 -17.19 -10.73
C PRO A 170 9.26 -18.11 -10.12
N ALA A 171 10.04 -18.75 -10.98
CA ALA A 171 11.06 -19.73 -10.56
C ALA A 171 12.16 -19.10 -9.68
N ASP A 172 12.55 -17.86 -9.97
CA ASP A 172 13.52 -17.11 -9.18
C ASP A 172 13.01 -16.83 -7.75
N LEU A 173 11.71 -16.53 -7.60
CA LEU A 173 11.08 -16.34 -6.30
C LEU A 173 10.98 -17.66 -5.53
N LYS A 174 10.61 -18.77 -6.21
CA LYS A 174 10.60 -20.10 -5.58
C LYS A 174 11.99 -20.45 -5.03
N GLN A 175 13.03 -20.25 -5.85
CA GLN A 175 14.41 -20.48 -5.43
C GLN A 175 14.79 -19.63 -4.22
N TYR A 176 14.49 -18.33 -4.24
CA TYR A 176 14.75 -17.44 -3.10
C TYR A 176 14.07 -17.93 -1.81
N ILE A 177 12.81 -18.36 -1.88
CA ILE A 177 12.07 -18.90 -0.73
C ILE A 177 12.71 -20.20 -0.23
N HIS A 178 13.14 -21.10 -1.13
CA HIS A 178 13.86 -22.32 -0.74
C HIS A 178 15.20 -22.02 -0.05
N GLU A 179 15.95 -21.04 -0.54
CA GLU A 179 17.23 -20.61 0.06
C GLU A 179 17.03 -20.08 1.49
N LEU A 180 15.98 -19.28 1.72
CA LEU A 180 15.64 -18.82 3.08
C LEU A 180 15.37 -19.98 4.04
N LYS A 181 14.64 -21.01 3.59
CA LYS A 181 14.38 -22.21 4.40
C LYS A 181 15.67 -22.97 4.69
N MET A 182 16.55 -23.13 3.69
CA MET A 182 17.84 -23.82 3.86
C MET A 182 18.77 -23.09 4.84
N ASN A 183 18.69 -21.75 4.89
CA ASN A 183 19.48 -20.92 5.80
C ASN A 183 18.87 -20.79 7.21
N ASN A 184 17.89 -21.64 7.58
CA ASN A 184 17.16 -21.60 8.86
C ASN A 184 16.43 -20.27 9.14
N GLN A 185 16.05 -19.51 8.10
CA GLN A 185 15.29 -18.26 8.23
C GLN A 185 13.78 -18.51 8.10
N THR A 186 13.27 -19.56 8.76
CA THR A 186 11.88 -20.01 8.65
C THR A 186 10.86 -18.92 9.03
N ALA A 187 11.20 -18.04 9.97
CA ALA A 187 10.34 -16.94 10.38
C ALA A 187 10.03 -15.97 9.21
N MET A 188 10.98 -15.78 8.29
CA MET A 188 10.80 -14.93 7.11
C MET A 188 9.82 -15.52 6.08
N LEU A 189 9.46 -16.80 6.19
CA LEU A 189 8.42 -17.40 5.35
C LEU A 189 7.04 -16.76 5.60
N ASN A 190 6.84 -16.17 6.78
CA ASN A 190 5.66 -15.36 7.12
C ASN A 190 5.71 -13.99 6.43
N THR A 191 5.85 -13.98 5.11
CA THR A 191 5.95 -12.78 4.27
C THR A 191 4.98 -12.90 3.11
N VAL A 192 4.30 -11.79 2.80
CA VAL A 192 3.56 -11.66 1.54
C VAL A 192 4.58 -11.32 0.45
N TRP A 193 5.00 -12.34 -0.29
CA TRP A 193 6.02 -12.22 -1.32
C TRP A 193 5.57 -11.36 -2.50
N VAL A 194 6.49 -10.55 -3.03
CA VAL A 194 6.26 -9.71 -4.22
C VAL A 194 7.28 -10.03 -5.30
N SER A 195 6.81 -10.18 -6.53
CA SER A 195 7.66 -10.31 -7.71
C SER A 195 7.14 -9.41 -8.81
N CYS A 196 8.05 -8.80 -9.55
CA CYS A 196 7.79 -8.01 -10.74
C CYS A 196 8.44 -8.69 -11.94
N GLU A 197 7.70 -8.79 -13.04
CA GLU A 197 8.18 -9.28 -14.32
C GLU A 197 7.55 -8.44 -15.46
N GLY A 198 8.14 -8.48 -16.65
CA GLY A 198 7.57 -7.86 -17.84
C GLY A 198 6.33 -8.61 -18.32
N GLU A 199 5.35 -7.90 -18.86
CA GLU A 199 4.10 -8.48 -19.36
C GLU A 199 4.32 -9.27 -20.65
N ASN A 200 4.99 -8.66 -21.63
CA ASN A 200 5.31 -9.28 -22.91
C ASN A 200 6.79 -9.73 -22.99
N PRO A 201 7.17 -10.61 -23.93
CA PRO A 201 8.57 -11.01 -24.12
C PRO A 201 9.52 -9.83 -24.33
N ALA A 202 9.10 -8.83 -25.11
CA ALA A 202 9.87 -7.59 -25.29
C ALA A 202 10.06 -6.83 -23.97
N ASP A 203 9.03 -6.75 -23.13
CA ASP A 203 9.14 -6.10 -21.82
C ASP A 203 10.10 -6.86 -20.90
N LYS A 204 10.09 -8.20 -20.95
CA LYS A 204 11.00 -9.05 -20.16
C LYS A 204 12.47 -8.84 -20.53
N GLU A 205 12.76 -8.66 -21.82
CA GLU A 205 14.12 -8.36 -22.30
C GLU A 205 14.56 -6.94 -21.91
N ASN A 206 13.62 -6.00 -21.90
CA ASN A 206 13.86 -4.58 -21.68
C ASN A 206 13.84 -4.15 -20.21
N LEU A 207 13.23 -4.91 -19.30
CA LEU A 207 13.05 -4.51 -17.89
C LEU A 207 14.38 -4.35 -17.12
N GLY A 208 15.40 -5.09 -17.54
CA GLY A 208 16.70 -5.14 -16.87
C GLY A 208 16.64 -5.77 -15.47
N GLY A 209 17.64 -5.48 -14.64
CA GLY A 209 17.71 -5.98 -13.26
C GLY A 209 16.74 -5.27 -12.33
N ILE A 210 16.15 -6.01 -11.38
CA ILE A 210 15.23 -5.48 -10.37
C ILE A 210 15.81 -5.73 -8.97
N LYS A 211 15.81 -4.69 -8.12
CA LYS A 211 16.18 -4.81 -6.71
C LYS A 211 15.05 -4.35 -5.80
N TYR A 212 14.83 -5.09 -4.72
CA TYR A 212 13.80 -4.80 -3.72
C TYR A 212 14.44 -4.27 -2.44
N TYR A 213 13.80 -3.29 -1.81
CA TYR A 213 14.21 -2.72 -0.53
C TYR A 213 13.01 -2.60 0.42
N PRO A 214 13.18 -2.91 1.71
CA PRO A 214 14.38 -3.51 2.32
C PRO A 214 14.48 -5.02 2.04
N THR A 215 13.36 -5.67 1.73
CA THR A 215 13.27 -7.09 1.40
C THR A 215 12.22 -7.29 0.31
N ARG A 216 12.20 -8.50 -0.28
CA ARG A 216 11.29 -8.87 -1.36
C ARG A 216 9.91 -9.26 -0.83
N GLY A 217 9.15 -8.31 -0.30
CA GLY A 217 7.76 -8.55 0.14
C GLY A 217 7.37 -7.81 1.41
N PHE A 218 6.15 -8.05 1.88
CA PHE A 218 5.61 -7.44 3.09
C PHE A 218 5.64 -8.43 4.26
N PRO A 219 6.47 -8.17 5.29
CA PRO A 219 6.54 -9.05 6.46
C PRO A 219 5.20 -9.16 7.19
N GLY A 220 4.89 -10.36 7.67
CA GLY A 220 3.62 -10.67 8.32
C GLY A 220 3.36 -9.92 9.62
N TYR A 221 4.42 -9.52 10.33
CA TYR A 221 4.31 -8.81 11.62
C TYR A 221 3.69 -7.40 11.50
N PHE A 222 3.49 -6.88 10.28
CA PHE A 222 2.73 -5.66 10.04
C PHE A 222 1.21 -5.86 10.05
N TYR A 223 0.74 -7.11 10.05
CA TYR A 223 -0.68 -7.47 9.99
C TYR A 223 -1.11 -8.17 11.28
N PRO A 224 -2.40 -8.08 11.67
CA PRO A 224 -3.50 -7.41 10.97
C PRO A 224 -3.54 -5.88 11.17
N TYR A 225 -4.31 -5.20 10.32
CA TYR A 225 -4.68 -3.80 10.53
C TYR A 225 -5.93 -3.69 11.40
N GLU A 226 -5.79 -3.11 12.60
CA GLU A 226 -6.89 -2.96 13.57
C GLU A 226 -7.33 -1.50 13.78
N ASN A 227 -7.09 -0.64 12.79
CA ASN A 227 -7.35 0.80 12.89
C ASN A 227 -6.62 1.49 14.07
N SER A 228 -5.48 0.95 14.48
CA SER A 228 -4.64 1.50 15.55
C SER A 228 -4.07 2.87 15.16
N GLU A 229 -4.07 3.81 16.09
CA GLU A 229 -3.50 5.14 15.86
C GLU A 229 -2.00 5.06 15.55
N GLY A 230 -1.58 5.81 14.54
CA GLY A 230 -0.19 5.83 14.09
C GLY A 230 0.21 4.67 13.16
N TYR A 231 -0.68 3.71 12.87
CA TYR A 231 -0.41 2.61 11.95
C TYR A 231 -0.09 3.13 10.54
N LEU A 232 1.06 2.73 10.00
CA LEU A 232 1.37 2.85 8.59
C LEU A 232 1.45 1.47 7.95
N SER A 233 0.80 1.31 6.80
CA SER A 233 0.99 0.08 6.02
C SER A 233 2.45 -0.04 5.59
N PRO A 234 3.00 -1.26 5.58
CA PRO A 234 4.34 -1.49 5.06
C PRO A 234 4.39 -1.12 3.57
N ILE A 235 5.55 -0.64 3.15
CA ILE A 235 5.84 -0.32 1.76
C ILE A 235 7.16 -1.00 1.40
N ILE A 236 7.35 -1.31 0.13
CA ILE A 236 8.64 -1.75 -0.42
C ILE A 236 9.01 -0.85 -1.58
N ALA A 237 10.30 -0.59 -1.75
CA ALA A 237 10.83 0.10 -2.92
C ALA A 237 11.40 -0.92 -3.91
N ILE A 238 11.07 -0.73 -5.18
CA ILE A 238 11.51 -1.56 -6.30
C ILE A 238 12.34 -0.65 -7.19
N ASN A 239 13.63 -0.93 -7.29
CA ASN A 239 14.57 -0.22 -8.14
C ASN A 239 14.73 -0.99 -9.46
N PHE A 240 14.39 -0.34 -10.57
CA PHE A 240 14.65 -0.86 -11.90
C PHE A 240 16.02 -0.38 -12.36
N GLU A 241 17.01 -1.26 -12.46
CA GLU A 241 18.41 -0.84 -12.52
C GLU A 241 18.80 -0.16 -13.84
N ARG A 242 18.21 -0.58 -14.97
CA ARG A 242 18.33 0.05 -16.30
C ARG A 242 17.26 -0.52 -17.26
N PRO A 243 15.99 -0.08 -17.18
CA PRO A 243 15.01 -0.44 -18.20
C PRO A 243 15.39 0.20 -19.55
N THR A 244 15.36 -0.55 -20.64
CA THR A 244 15.71 -0.11 -22.02
C THR A 244 14.53 -0.06 -22.98
#